data_AF-A0A1H8BSU6-F1
#
_entry.id   AF-A0A1H8BSU6-F1
#
_cell.length_a   1.000
_cell.length_b   1.000
_cell.length_c   1.000
_cell.angle_alpha   90.00
_cell.angle_beta   90.00
_cell.angle_gamma   90.00
#
_symmetry.space_group_name_H-M   'P 1'
#
loop_
_entity.id
_entity.type
_entity.pdbx_description
1 polymer ?
#
loop_
_entity_poly.entity_id
_entity_poly.type
_entity_poly.pdbx_seq_one_letter_code
_entity_poly.pdbx_strand_id
1 'polypeptide(L)'
;MQQHIYYIKFALRFADMQILELVTVFNAHVQSRNWSSMRSYHDKALVDEFLQRGIDVSSVYDGKVLSFAHPVKYDLPDNKLIAIG
;
A
#
# COMPACT_ATOMS: atom_id res chain seq x y z
N MET A 1 14.67 -4.10 -17.71
CA MET A 1 15.39 -4.03 -16.41
C MET A 1 14.94 -2.89 -15.48
N GLN A 2 14.53 -1.70 -15.97
CA GLN A 2 14.14 -0.56 -15.09
C GLN A 2 12.95 -0.82 -14.15
N GLN A 3 11.99 -1.65 -14.57
CA GLN A 3 10.79 -1.99 -13.81
C GLN A 3 11.10 -2.56 -12.42
N HIS A 4 12.17 -3.36 -12.31
CA HIS A 4 12.60 -3.98 -11.07
C HIS A 4 13.26 -2.97 -10.10
N ILE A 5 13.92 -1.93 -10.62
CA ILE A 5 14.64 -0.93 -9.81
C ILE A 5 13.66 -0.05 -9.03
N TYR A 6 12.54 0.35 -9.66
CA TYR A 6 11.54 1.17 -8.98
C TYR A 6 10.85 0.42 -7.85
N TYR A 7 10.49 -0.84 -8.07
CA TYR A 7 9.93 -1.68 -7.02
C TYR A 7 10.89 -1.81 -5.83
N ILE A 8 12.15 -2.22 -6.08
CA ILE A 8 13.14 -2.37 -5.00
C ILE A 8 13.31 -1.08 -4.21
N LYS A 9 13.39 0.06 -4.89
CA LYS A 9 13.53 1.37 -4.25
C LYS A 9 12.39 1.64 -3.27
N PHE A 10 11.15 1.36 -3.67
CA PHE A 10 9.99 1.55 -2.79
C PHE A 10 9.94 0.51 -1.67
N ALA A 11 10.21 -0.76 -1.96
CA ALA A 11 10.23 -1.83 -0.95
C ALA A 11 11.25 -1.53 0.16
N LEU A 12 12.48 -1.14 -0.19
CA LEU A 12 13.49 -0.74 0.80
C LEU A 12 13.02 0.45 1.64
N ARG A 13 12.44 1.46 1.00
CA ARG A 13 11.91 2.64 1.70
C ARG A 13 10.78 2.28 2.66
N PHE A 14 9.89 1.38 2.27
CA PHE A 14 8.74 1.00 3.08
C PHE A 14 9.12 0.06 4.23
N ALA A 15 10.12 -0.79 4.05
CA ALA A 15 10.68 -1.62 5.12
C ALA A 15 11.14 -0.79 6.32
N ASP A 16 11.68 0.41 6.08
CA ASP A 16 12.16 1.33 7.13
C ASP A 16 11.04 2.16 7.80
N MET A 17 9.82 2.17 7.24
CA MET A 17 8.71 3.00 7.73
C MET A 17 7.90 2.30 8.83
N GLN A 18 7.28 3.09 9.71
CA GLN A 18 6.28 2.60 10.66
C GLN A 18 4.92 2.36 9.96
N ILE A 19 4.08 1.49 10.53
CA ILE A 19 2.77 1.15 9.94
C ILE A 19 1.90 2.39 9.72
N LEU A 20 1.90 3.34 10.67
CA LEU A 20 1.14 4.59 10.54
C LEU A 20 1.64 5.49 9.38
N GLU A 21 2.94 5.46 9.10
CA GLU A 21 3.51 6.17 7.95
C GLU A 21 3.09 5.49 6.64
N LEU A 22 3.10 4.16 6.58
CA LEU A 22 2.61 3.41 5.42
C LEU A 22 1.12 3.70 5.13
N VAL A 23 0.29 3.78 6.19
CA VAL A 23 -1.12 4.19 6.06
C VAL A 23 -1.24 5.61 5.53
N THR A 24 -0.39 6.52 5.99
CA THR A 24 -0.36 7.91 5.50
C THR A 24 0.01 7.96 4.02
N VAL A 25 1.00 7.17 3.59
CA VAL A 25 1.39 7.03 2.19
C VAL A 25 0.22 6.49 1.35
N PHE A 26 -0.45 5.43 1.81
CA PHE A 26 -1.63 4.89 1.12
C PHE A 26 -2.70 5.97 0.92
N ASN A 27 -3.03 6.68 2.00
CA ASN A 27 -4.09 7.69 2.02
C ASN A 27 -3.78 8.89 1.11
N ALA A 28 -2.50 9.21 0.90
CA ALA A 28 -2.10 10.26 -0.05
C ALA A 28 -2.41 9.92 -1.52
N HIS A 29 -2.62 8.64 -1.85
CA HIS A 29 -2.93 8.17 -3.20
C HIS A 29 -4.42 7.90 -3.45
N VAL A 30 -5.25 7.98 -2.40
CA VAL A 30 -6.71 7.83 -2.49
C VAL A 30 -7.29 8.83 -3.48
N GLN A 31 -8.15 8.34 -4.37
CA GLN A 31 -8.79 9.12 -5.45
C GLN A 31 -7.85 9.84 -6.43
N SER A 32 -6.54 9.60 -6.35
CA SER A 32 -5.58 10.15 -7.31
C SER A 32 -5.85 9.55 -8.70
N ARG A 33 -6.04 10.41 -9.70
CA ARG A 33 -6.29 10.01 -11.10
C ARG A 33 -5.02 9.73 -11.90
N ASN A 34 -3.85 9.84 -11.27
CA ASN A 34 -2.57 9.70 -11.96
C ASN A 34 -2.21 8.22 -12.08
N TRP A 35 -2.40 7.64 -13.26
CA TRP A 35 -2.04 6.24 -13.55
C TRP A 35 -0.72 6.21 -14.32
N SER A 36 0.38 5.88 -13.63
CA SER A 36 1.71 5.73 -14.25
C SER A 36 2.32 4.38 -13.86
N SER A 37 3.26 3.88 -14.67
CA SER A 37 3.99 2.65 -14.33
C SER A 37 4.79 2.78 -13.03
N MET A 38 5.30 3.98 -12.72
CA MET A 38 5.97 4.21 -11.43
C MET A 38 5.02 4.03 -10.25
N ARG A 39 3.77 4.49 -10.40
CA ARG A 39 2.73 4.29 -9.39
C ARG A 39 2.39 2.81 -9.22
N SER A 40 2.32 2.02 -10.30
CA SER A 40 2.04 0.58 -10.14
C SER A 40 3.13 -0.15 -9.35
N TYR A 41 4.41 0.23 -9.50
CA TYR A 41 5.48 -0.32 -8.66
C TYR A 41 5.42 0.16 -7.22
N HIS A 42 5.11 1.44 -7.01
CA HIS A 42 4.91 2.02 -5.69
C HIS A 42 3.78 1.30 -4.94
N ASP A 43 2.61 1.22 -5.55
CA ASP A 43 1.40 0.67 -4.94
C ASP A 43 1.57 -0.84 -4.67
N LYS A 44 2.24 -1.56 -5.58
CA LYS A 44 2.59 -2.97 -5.35
C LYS A 44 3.54 -3.15 -4.15
N ALA A 45 4.62 -2.37 -4.08
CA ALA A 45 5.57 -2.46 -2.98
C ALA A 45 4.92 -2.12 -1.63
N LEU A 46 3.98 -1.16 -1.62
CA LEU A 46 3.25 -0.77 -0.41
C LEU A 46 2.35 -1.89 0.10
N VAL A 47 1.60 -2.54 -0.79
CA VAL A 47 0.75 -3.70 -0.41
C VAL A 47 1.59 -4.90 0.00
N ASP A 48 2.66 -5.19 -0.74
CA ASP A 48 3.58 -6.29 -0.41
C ASP A 48 4.20 -6.07 0.99
N GLU A 49 4.53 -4.83 1.37
CA GLU A 49 5.01 -4.51 2.72
C GLU A 49 3.96 -4.77 3.81
N PHE A 50 2.71 -4.35 3.60
CA PHE A 50 1.62 -4.66 4.55
C PHE A 50 1.45 -6.18 4.73
N LEU A 51 1.45 -6.93 3.62
CA LEU A 51 1.36 -8.39 3.64
C LEU A 51 2.56 -9.04 4.33
N GLN A 52 3.79 -8.56 4.09
CA GLN A 52 5.00 -9.06 4.75
C GLN A 52 4.97 -8.85 6.26
N ARG A 53 4.32 -7.77 6.72
CA ARG A 53 4.07 -7.51 8.15
C ARG A 53 2.87 -8.29 8.73
N GLY A 54 2.25 -9.15 7.92
CA GLY A 54 1.10 -9.95 8.32
C GLY A 54 -0.20 -9.15 8.49
N ILE A 55 -0.26 -7.93 7.93
CA ILE A 55 -1.43 -7.06 8.02
C ILE A 55 -2.46 -7.53 6.99
N ASP A 56 -3.71 -7.72 7.42
CA ASP A 56 -4.81 -8.02 6.52
C ASP A 56 -5.19 -6.78 5.69
N VAL A 57 -5.05 -6.90 4.37
CA VAL A 57 -5.34 -5.85 3.37
C VAL A 57 -6.61 -6.13 2.57
N SER A 58 -7.41 -7.12 2.96
CA SER A 58 -8.62 -7.57 2.23
C SER A 58 -9.63 -6.47 1.96
N SER A 59 -9.64 -5.40 2.75
CA SER A 59 -10.51 -4.23 2.54
C SER A 59 -10.15 -3.40 1.30
N VAL A 60 -8.92 -3.53 0.79
CA VAL A 60 -8.42 -2.76 -0.36
C VAL A 60 -7.78 -3.62 -1.45
N TYR A 61 -7.44 -4.88 -1.18
CA TYR A 61 -6.78 -5.77 -2.12
C TYR A 61 -7.39 -7.17 -2.09
N ASP A 62 -7.88 -7.65 -3.24
CA ASP A 62 -8.51 -8.97 -3.40
C ASP A 62 -7.53 -10.07 -3.89
N GLY A 63 -6.23 -9.76 -3.94
CA GLY A 63 -5.21 -10.63 -4.53
C GLY A 63 -4.97 -10.40 -6.03
N LYS A 64 -5.78 -9.58 -6.70
CA LYS A 64 -5.65 -9.23 -8.13
C LYS A 64 -5.69 -7.73 -8.36
N VAL A 65 -6.62 -7.03 -7.72
CA VAL A 65 -6.91 -5.62 -7.92
C VAL A 65 -6.76 -4.89 -6.59
N LEU A 66 -5.98 -3.81 -6.62
CA LEU A 66 -5.81 -2.88 -5.52
C LEU A 66 -6.74 -1.67 -5.71
N SER A 67 -7.49 -1.33 -4.67
CA SER A 67 -8.45 -0.23 -4.65
C SER A 67 -7.96 0.93 -3.79
N PHE A 68 -8.00 2.13 -4.36
CA PHE A 68 -7.75 3.41 -3.67
C PHE A 68 -9.03 4.26 -3.61
N ALA A 69 -10.20 3.62 -3.52
CA ALA A 69 -11.49 4.30 -3.49
C ALA A 69 -11.72 5.10 -2.21
N HIS A 70 -11.23 4.57 -1.08
CA HIS A 70 -11.41 5.12 0.26
C HIS A 70 -10.08 5.16 1.01
N PRO A 71 -9.87 6.13 1.91
CA PRO A 71 -8.77 6.08 2.87
C PRO A 71 -8.92 4.88 3.79
N VAL A 72 -7.82 4.47 4.42
CA VAL A 72 -7.78 3.37 5.38
C VAL A 72 -7.28 3.85 6.73
N LYS A 73 -7.68 3.14 7.79
CA LYS A 73 -7.02 3.15 9.10
C LYS A 73 -6.42 1.77 9.35
N TYR A 74 -5.34 1.76 10.14
CA TYR A 74 -4.83 0.52 10.71
C TYR A 74 -5.58 0.21 12.00
N ASP A 75 -6.09 -1.01 12.08
CA ASP A 75 -6.76 -1.57 13.25
C ASP A 75 -5.81 -2.54 13.96
N LEU A 76 -5.22 -2.07 15.05
CA LEU A 76 -4.20 -2.79 15.80
C LEU A 76 -4.71 -4.13 16.40
N PRO A 77 -5.92 -4.20 16.99
CA PRO A 77 -6.42 -5.45 17.60
C PRO A 77 -6.56 -6.60 16.60
N ASP A 78 -7.08 -6.32 15.40
CA ASP A 78 -7.31 -7.34 14.36
C ASP A 78 -6.17 -7.40 13.34
N ASN A 79 -5.11 -6.60 13.53
CA ASN A 79 -3.97 -6.44 12.62
C ASN A 79 -4.39 -6.27 11.15
N LYS A 80 -5.32 -5.35 10.88
CA LYS A 80 -5.92 -5.19 9.53
C LYS A 80 -6.05 -3.73 9.11
N LEU A 81 -6.14 -3.52 7.80
CA LEU A 81 -6.57 -2.24 7.24
C LEU A 81 -8.09 -2.21 7.14
N ILE A 82 -8.69 -1.10 7.58
CA ILE A 82 -10.13 -0.85 7.46
C ILE A 82 -10.33 0.37 6.58
N ALA A 83 -11.08 0.21 5.49
CA ALA A 83 -11.53 1.33 4.67
C ALA A 83 -12.46 2.26 5.48
N ILE A 84 -12.23 3.56 5.38
CA ILE A 84 -12.98 4.63 6.02
C ILE A 84 -13.71 5.37 4.89
N GLY A 85 -15.04 5.20 4.83
CA GLY A 85 -15.92 5.82 3.84
C GLY A 85 -17.08 6.50 4.51
#